data_AF-A0A529XUZ2-F1
#
_entry.id   AF-A0A529XUZ2-F1
#
_cell.length_a   1.000
_cell.length_b   1.000
_cell.length_c   1.000
_cell.angle_alpha   90.00
_cell.angle_beta   90.00
_cell.angle_gamma   90.00
#
_symmetry.space_group_name_H-M   'P 1'
#
loop_
_entity.id
_entity.type
_entity.pdbx_description
1 polymer ?
#
loop_
_entity_poly.entity_id
_entity_poly.type
_entity_poly.pdbx_seq_one_letter_code
_entity_poly.pdbx_strand_id
1 'polypeptide(L)'
;GSTSVKIDGNPTALEDSSEVAMSTGNEPATPGLGAGVITHRIKGKGAFMLWSFTVKAEGKGVCRHGDPMGQNEGSNPCNGLDGSALVAFYKAVAPHAAGKKKCPKYSRKKHAPDINADQDKAVHGKPCWECGKPWLPPNQYAKVSKGKYK
;
A
#
# COMPACT_ATOMS: atom_id res chain seq x y z
N GLY A 1 16.15 -4.57 -12.57
CA GLY A 1 15.38 -3.85 -13.60
C GLY A 1 14.63 -4.84 -14.45
N SER A 2 13.58 -4.41 -15.16
CA SER A 2 12.84 -5.22 -16.14
C SER A 2 13.72 -5.69 -17.30
N THR A 3 13.32 -6.78 -17.94
CA THR A 3 14.05 -7.40 -19.05
C THR A 3 13.35 -7.20 -20.40
N SER A 4 12.03 -7.28 -20.40
CA SER A 4 11.13 -7.19 -21.55
C SER A 4 10.59 -5.77 -21.78
N VAL A 5 10.26 -5.03 -20.71
CA VAL A 5 9.74 -3.67 -20.79
C VAL A 5 10.88 -2.68 -20.60
N LYS A 6 11.23 -1.92 -21.64
CA LYS A 6 12.27 -0.90 -21.58
C LYS A 6 11.66 0.48 -21.80
N ILE A 7 12.12 1.48 -21.05
CA ILE A 7 11.78 2.89 -21.23
C ILE A 7 13.06 3.57 -21.73
N ASP A 8 12.99 4.21 -22.89
CA ASP A 8 14.16 4.80 -23.57
C ASP A 8 15.34 3.84 -23.71
N GLY A 9 15.04 2.58 -24.04
CA GLY A 9 16.06 1.52 -24.19
C GLY A 9 16.65 1.00 -22.88
N ASN A 10 16.28 1.57 -21.74
CA ASN A 10 16.79 1.20 -20.42
C ASN A 10 15.76 0.37 -19.64
N PRO A 11 16.23 -0.56 -18.77
CA PRO A 11 15.34 -1.35 -17.92
C PRO A 11 14.66 -0.45 -16.88
N THR A 12 13.36 -0.64 -16.66
CA THR A 12 12.62 0.08 -15.62
C THR A 12 12.81 -0.57 -14.25
N ALA A 13 12.67 0.22 -13.19
CA ALA A 13 12.73 -0.28 -11.83
C ALA A 13 11.42 -1.00 -11.47
N LEU A 14 11.55 -2.27 -11.07
CA LEU A 14 10.47 -3.16 -10.67
C LEU A 14 10.45 -3.39 -9.16
N GLU A 15 9.24 -3.51 -8.63
CA GLU A 15 8.92 -3.98 -7.26
C GLU A 15 9.82 -5.15 -6.82
N ASP A 16 10.36 -5.04 -5.60
CA ASP A 16 11.13 -6.06 -4.88
C ASP A 16 12.26 -6.76 -5.68
N SER A 17 12.77 -6.12 -6.73
CA SER A 17 13.78 -6.73 -7.60
C SER A 17 14.75 -5.75 -8.24
N SER A 18 14.47 -4.46 -8.19
CA SER A 18 15.35 -3.43 -8.74
C SER A 18 15.94 -2.60 -7.62
N GLU A 19 17.26 -2.51 -7.62
CA GLU A 19 18.05 -1.76 -6.66
C GLU A 19 18.93 -0.77 -7.43
N VAL A 20 19.12 0.42 -6.86
CA VAL A 20 20.17 1.35 -7.26
C VAL A 20 21.48 0.85 -6.65
N ALA A 21 22.47 0.58 -7.49
CA ALA A 21 23.70 -0.10 -7.08
C ALA A 21 24.50 0.63 -5.99
N MET A 22 24.45 1.97 -5.96
CA MET A 22 25.17 2.78 -4.98
C MET A 22 24.35 4.00 -4.56
N SER A 23 24.11 4.13 -3.26
CA SER A 23 23.45 5.24 -2.58
C SER A 23 24.44 5.88 -1.62
N THR A 24 24.67 7.18 -1.77
CA THR A 24 25.69 7.96 -1.05
C THR A 24 25.13 8.89 0.04
N GLY A 25 23.85 8.78 0.38
CA GLY A 25 23.17 9.73 1.28
C GLY A 25 23.80 9.95 2.68
N ASN A 26 24.63 9.02 3.17
CA ASN A 26 25.28 9.11 4.48
C ASN A 26 26.81 9.29 4.39
N GLU A 27 27.32 9.82 3.27
CA GLU A 27 28.76 10.05 3.05
C GLU A 27 29.55 10.77 4.15
N PRO A 28 29.02 11.80 4.87
CA PRO A 28 29.78 12.46 5.92
C PRO A 28 29.87 11.65 7.22
N ALA A 29 29.18 10.50 7.32
CA ALA A 29 29.25 9.65 8.50
C ALA A 29 30.58 8.87 8.53
N THR A 30 31.22 8.80 9.70
CA THR A 30 32.34 7.88 9.93
C THR A 30 31.86 6.62 10.64
N PRO A 31 32.56 5.47 10.51
CA PRO A 31 32.15 4.21 11.15
C PRO A 31 31.94 4.33 12.68
N GLY A 32 32.61 5.29 13.33
CA GLY A 32 32.49 5.57 14.77
C GLY A 32 31.43 6.60 15.15
N LEU A 33 30.82 7.34 14.21
CA LEU A 33 29.84 8.42 14.46
C LEU A 33 28.45 8.09 13.89
N GLY A 34 28.06 6.82 13.90
CA GLY A 34 26.68 6.43 13.62
C GLY A 34 26.36 6.43 12.13
N ALA A 35 26.95 5.48 11.39
CA ALA A 35 26.42 4.96 10.13
C ALA A 35 24.90 4.65 10.21
N GLY A 36 24.26 4.15 9.14
CA GLY A 36 22.82 3.81 9.18
C GLY A 36 22.45 3.00 10.43
N VAL A 37 21.42 3.43 11.18
CA VAL A 37 21.12 2.92 12.55
C VAL A 37 20.92 1.41 12.57
N ILE A 38 20.34 0.85 11.50
CA ILE A 38 20.05 -0.58 11.40
C ILE A 38 21.16 -1.31 10.65
N THR A 39 21.64 -0.77 9.52
CA THR A 39 22.57 -1.49 8.64
C THR A 39 24.04 -1.28 8.97
N HIS A 40 24.38 -0.27 9.77
CA HIS A 40 25.75 0.20 10.01
C HIS A 40 26.56 0.40 8.71
N ARG A 41 25.89 0.81 7.63
CA ARG A 41 26.52 1.15 6.35
C ARG A 41 26.60 2.67 6.17
N ILE A 42 27.59 3.13 5.41
CA ILE A 42 27.80 4.54 5.02
C ILE A 42 27.42 4.73 3.55
N LYS A 43 27.79 3.75 2.72
CA LYS A 43 27.35 3.57 1.34
C LYS A 43 26.78 2.17 1.18
N GLY A 44 25.75 2.04 0.37
CA GLY A 44 25.02 0.79 0.19
C GLY A 44 24.09 0.87 -1.00
N LYS A 45 23.26 -0.14 -1.19
CA LYS A 45 22.28 -0.15 -2.26
C LYS A 45 21.08 0.71 -1.88
N GLY A 46 20.40 1.26 -2.88
CA GLY A 46 19.10 1.91 -2.71
C GLY A 46 17.99 1.00 -3.20
N ALA A 47 16.94 0.77 -2.41
CA ALA A 47 15.80 -0.06 -2.79
C ALA A 47 14.51 0.75 -2.76
N PHE A 48 13.62 0.60 -3.75
CA PHE A 48 12.34 1.29 -3.76
C PHE A 48 11.39 0.68 -2.71
N MET A 49 10.76 1.52 -1.90
CA MET A 49 9.80 1.10 -0.87
C MET A 49 8.35 1.14 -1.33
N LEU A 50 8.09 1.85 -2.43
CA LEU A 50 6.77 1.97 -3.03
C LEU A 50 6.89 1.87 -4.56
N TRP A 51 5.79 1.47 -5.18
CA TRP A 51 5.66 1.31 -6.61
C TRP A 51 4.20 1.55 -7.02
N SER A 52 3.97 1.62 -8.32
CA SER A 52 2.62 1.76 -8.85
C SER A 52 1.78 0.51 -8.59
N PHE A 53 0.60 0.69 -7.98
CA PHE A 53 -0.38 -0.39 -7.78
C PHE A 53 -1.16 -0.75 -9.05
N THR A 54 -1.23 0.18 -10.00
CA THR A 54 -2.04 0.05 -11.23
C THR A 54 -1.19 -0.27 -12.46
N VAL A 55 -0.03 0.38 -12.59
CA VAL A 55 0.87 0.20 -13.73
C VAL A 55 1.91 -0.85 -13.39
N LYS A 56 1.85 -1.98 -14.11
CA LYS A 56 2.72 -3.13 -13.89
C LYS A 56 3.53 -3.44 -15.15
N ALA A 57 4.80 -3.77 -14.96
CA ALA A 57 5.68 -4.33 -15.97
C ALA A 57 6.13 -5.71 -15.49
N GLU A 58 6.02 -6.73 -16.34
CA GLU A 58 6.35 -8.13 -15.96
C GLU A 58 5.55 -8.64 -14.74
N GLY A 59 4.32 -8.14 -14.57
CA GLY A 59 3.47 -8.48 -13.43
C GLY A 59 3.84 -7.79 -12.12
N LYS A 60 4.92 -7.01 -12.10
CA LYS A 60 5.42 -6.25 -10.94
C LYS A 60 5.13 -4.77 -11.07
N GLY A 61 4.90 -4.07 -9.96
CA GLY A 61 4.70 -2.62 -9.99
C GLY A 61 5.93 -1.87 -10.52
N VAL A 62 5.69 -0.83 -11.32
CA VAL A 62 6.74 0.06 -11.82
C VAL A 62 7.02 1.15 -10.79
N CYS A 63 8.30 1.39 -10.50
CA CYS A 63 8.73 2.47 -9.61
C CYS A 63 8.71 3.81 -10.36
N ARG A 64 8.22 4.85 -9.71
CA ARG A 64 8.13 6.22 -10.23
C ARG A 64 9.15 7.10 -9.53
N HIS A 65 9.46 8.25 -10.13
CA HIS A 65 10.43 9.20 -9.59
C HIS A 65 10.13 9.67 -8.16
N GLY A 66 8.85 9.81 -7.80
CA GLY A 66 8.42 10.24 -6.46
C GLY A 66 8.18 9.11 -5.46
N ASP A 67 8.43 7.86 -5.82
CA ASP A 67 8.25 6.76 -4.88
C ASP A 67 9.40 6.75 -3.86
N PRO A 68 9.11 6.63 -2.54
CA PRO A 68 10.15 6.60 -1.51
C PRO A 68 11.15 5.47 -1.76
N MET A 69 12.42 5.78 -1.56
CA MET A 69 13.53 4.85 -1.70
C MET A 69 14.29 4.76 -0.39
N GLY A 70 14.51 3.54 0.07
CA GLY A 70 15.42 3.24 1.15
C GLY A 70 16.86 3.49 0.74
N GLN A 71 17.61 4.20 1.57
CA GLN A 71 18.97 4.62 1.27
C GLN A 71 19.98 3.78 2.07
N ASN A 72 21.08 3.44 1.40
CA ASN A 72 22.28 2.92 2.04
C ASN A 72 22.03 1.60 2.82
N GLU A 73 21.34 0.68 2.15
CA GLU A 73 20.96 -0.62 2.67
C GLU A 73 21.90 -1.74 2.23
N GLY A 74 22.06 -2.73 3.11
CA GLY A 74 22.63 -4.03 2.77
C GLY A 74 21.55 -5.04 2.33
N SER A 75 20.36 -4.94 2.95
CA SER A 75 19.15 -5.73 2.72
C SER A 75 17.95 -5.01 3.36
N ASN A 76 16.72 -5.29 2.92
CA ASN A 76 15.49 -4.93 3.64
C ASN A 76 15.54 -5.57 5.06
N PRO A 77 15.21 -4.90 6.18
CA PRO A 77 14.48 -3.64 6.35
C PRO A 77 15.28 -2.35 6.09
N CYS A 78 14.57 -1.35 5.56
CA CYS A 78 15.10 -0.02 5.29
C CYS A 78 15.50 0.76 6.54
N ASN A 79 16.63 1.49 6.47
CA ASN A 79 17.10 2.42 7.50
C ASN A 79 16.11 3.58 7.78
N GLY A 80 15.14 3.82 6.90
CA GLY A 80 14.09 4.83 7.05
C GLY A 80 12.90 4.37 7.90
N LEU A 81 12.87 3.12 8.36
CA LEU A 81 11.85 2.63 9.27
C LEU A 81 12.33 2.82 10.72
N ASP A 82 11.52 3.49 11.54
CA ASP A 82 11.80 3.59 12.97
C ASP A 82 11.77 2.19 13.59
N GLY A 83 12.94 1.73 14.08
CA GLY A 83 13.09 0.39 14.63
C GLY A 83 12.15 0.14 15.82
N SER A 84 11.85 1.18 16.60
CA SER A 84 10.93 1.06 17.74
C SER A 84 9.47 0.88 17.29
N ALA A 85 9.06 1.57 16.22
CA ALA A 85 7.77 1.41 15.58
C ALA A 85 7.63 0.02 14.95
N LEU A 86 8.67 -0.54 14.34
CA LEU A 86 8.67 -1.91 13.85
C LEU A 86 8.48 -2.92 14.99
N VAL A 87 9.21 -2.77 16.10
CA VAL A 87 9.04 -3.64 17.27
C VAL A 87 7.64 -3.52 17.87
N ALA A 88 7.11 -2.31 17.98
CA ALA A 88 5.76 -2.06 18.47
C ALA A 88 4.70 -2.68 17.54
N PHE A 89 4.85 -2.50 16.23
CA PHE A 89 4.01 -3.13 15.21
C PHE A 89 4.08 -4.65 15.34
N TYR A 90 5.27 -5.26 15.27
CA TYR A 90 5.42 -6.71 15.39
C TYR A 90 4.84 -7.24 16.70
N LYS A 91 4.97 -6.54 17.82
CA LYS A 91 4.33 -6.94 19.08
C LYS A 91 2.79 -6.91 18.99
N ALA A 92 2.23 -5.92 18.30
CA ALA A 92 0.79 -5.80 18.07
C ALA A 92 0.26 -6.83 17.05
N VAL A 93 1.03 -7.14 16.00
CA VAL A 93 0.59 -8.03 14.92
C VAL A 93 1.00 -9.50 15.14
N ALA A 94 2.06 -9.80 15.89
CA ALA A 94 2.49 -11.18 16.20
C ALA A 94 1.35 -12.16 16.58
N PRO A 95 0.33 -11.77 17.38
CA PRO A 95 -0.80 -12.67 17.65
C PRO A 95 -1.65 -13.02 16.42
N HIS A 96 -1.69 -12.17 15.40
CA HIS A 96 -2.46 -12.35 14.16
C HIS A 96 -1.60 -12.79 12.96
N ALA A 97 -0.35 -12.34 12.88
CA ALA A 97 0.59 -12.59 11.79
C ALA A 97 1.23 -13.99 11.84
N ALA A 98 1.36 -14.60 13.03
CA ALA A 98 1.92 -15.94 13.17
C ALA A 98 0.98 -17.08 12.73
N GLY A 99 -0.14 -16.78 12.07
CA GLY A 99 -1.14 -17.76 11.64
C GLY A 99 -1.90 -18.46 12.78
N LYS A 100 -1.57 -18.18 14.04
CA LYS A 100 -2.14 -18.84 15.22
C LYS A 100 -3.61 -18.47 15.48
N LYS A 101 -4.06 -17.31 15.00
CA LYS A 101 -5.48 -16.90 15.05
C LYS A 101 -5.85 -16.19 13.76
N LYS A 102 -6.73 -16.81 12.95
CA LYS A 102 -7.39 -16.12 11.84
C LYS A 102 -8.07 -14.86 12.39
N CYS A 103 -7.97 -13.74 11.66
CA CYS A 103 -8.76 -12.56 12.00
C CYS A 103 -10.23 -12.99 12.13
N PRO A 104 -10.96 -12.50 13.15
CA PRO A 104 -12.39 -12.79 13.26
C PRO A 104 -13.07 -12.39 11.94
N LYS A 105 -14.05 -13.19 11.50
CA LYS A 105 -14.79 -12.88 10.28
C LYS A 105 -15.35 -11.45 10.40
N TYR A 106 -15.10 -10.64 9.38
CA TYR A 106 -15.64 -9.28 9.31
C TYR A 106 -17.15 -9.32 9.51
N SER A 107 -17.63 -8.63 10.54
CA SER A 107 -19.07 -8.50 10.80
C SER A 107 -19.55 -7.16 10.27
N ARG A 108 -20.21 -7.17 9.10
CA ARG A 108 -20.85 -5.99 8.52
C ARG A 108 -21.74 -5.29 9.56
N LYS A 109 -22.56 -6.04 10.30
CA LYS A 109 -23.44 -5.48 11.33
C LYS A 109 -22.72 -4.69 12.43
N LYS A 110 -21.47 -5.06 12.77
CA LYS A 110 -20.67 -4.37 13.80
C LYS A 110 -19.87 -3.18 13.25
N HIS A 111 -19.35 -3.30 12.04
CA HIS A 111 -18.39 -2.34 11.48
C HIS A 111 -18.96 -1.42 10.39
N ALA A 112 -20.11 -1.77 9.83
CA ALA A 112 -20.84 -1.01 8.83
C ALA A 112 -22.34 -1.17 9.13
N PRO A 113 -22.84 -0.56 10.23
CA PRO A 113 -24.26 -0.61 10.57
C PRO A 113 -25.08 -0.08 9.40
N ASP A 114 -26.28 -0.63 9.24
CA ASP A 114 -27.20 -0.14 8.21
C ASP A 114 -27.61 1.32 8.53
N ILE A 115 -27.96 2.07 7.49
CA ILE A 115 -28.35 3.48 7.59
C ILE A 115 -29.49 3.64 8.61
N ASN A 116 -29.41 4.66 9.46
CA ASN A 116 -30.50 4.93 10.41
C ASN A 116 -31.65 5.70 9.73
N ALA A 117 -32.83 5.74 10.35
CA ALA A 117 -34.02 6.35 9.77
C ALA A 117 -33.84 7.86 9.45
N ASP A 118 -33.03 8.58 10.24
CA ASP A 118 -32.78 10.01 10.03
C ASP A 118 -31.87 10.27 8.82
N GLN A 119 -30.85 9.43 8.66
CA GLN A 119 -29.95 9.43 7.50
C GLN A 119 -30.69 9.02 6.23
N ASP A 120 -31.56 8.01 6.33
CA ASP A 120 -32.44 7.56 5.25
C ASP A 120 -33.34 8.70 4.76
N LYS A 121 -34.03 9.39 5.70
CA LYS A 121 -34.84 10.57 5.42
C LYS A 121 -34.03 11.73 4.84
N ALA A 122 -32.77 11.89 5.25
CA ALA A 122 -31.90 12.96 4.76
C ALA A 122 -31.42 12.75 3.32
N VAL A 123 -31.41 11.50 2.82
CA VAL A 123 -30.92 11.14 1.48
C VAL A 123 -32.08 10.89 0.50
N HIS A 124 -33.19 10.35 0.96
CA HIS A 124 -34.34 10.02 0.11
C HIS A 124 -34.99 11.27 -0.50
N GLY A 125 -35.26 11.21 -1.81
CA GLY A 125 -35.83 12.31 -2.58
C GLY A 125 -34.84 13.40 -3.01
N LYS A 126 -33.60 13.39 -2.51
CA LYS A 126 -32.54 14.30 -2.99
C LYS A 126 -31.91 13.77 -4.28
N PRO A 127 -31.41 14.65 -5.16
CA PRO A 127 -30.72 14.22 -6.38
C PRO A 127 -29.47 13.42 -6.01
N CYS A 128 -29.32 12.25 -6.64
CA CYS A 128 -28.12 11.43 -6.56
C CYS A 128 -26.93 12.23 -7.12
N TRP A 129 -25.83 12.24 -6.40
CA TRP A 129 -24.61 12.96 -6.79
C TRP A 129 -23.98 12.42 -8.09
N GLU A 130 -24.27 11.17 -8.47
CA GLU A 130 -23.71 10.52 -9.66
C GLU A 130 -24.59 10.70 -10.91
N CYS A 131 -25.92 10.56 -10.76
CA CYS A 131 -26.83 10.51 -11.92
C CYS A 131 -27.93 11.58 -11.91
N GLY A 132 -27.98 12.46 -10.90
CA GLY A 132 -28.96 13.54 -10.78
C GLY A 132 -30.40 13.11 -10.47
N LYS A 133 -30.73 11.81 -10.58
CA LYS A 133 -32.06 11.27 -10.28
C LYS A 133 -32.31 11.23 -8.77
N PRO A 134 -33.56 11.39 -8.29
CA PRO A 134 -33.85 11.33 -6.86
C PRO A 134 -33.50 9.95 -6.29
N TRP A 135 -32.89 9.94 -5.11
CA TRP A 135 -32.64 8.70 -4.37
C TRP A 135 -33.99 8.11 -3.92
N LEU A 136 -34.33 6.94 -4.43
CA LEU A 136 -35.61 6.27 -4.17
C LEU A 136 -35.57 5.52 -2.83
N PRO A 137 -36.67 5.46 -2.08
CA PRO A 137 -36.74 4.59 -0.91
C PRO A 137 -36.61 3.09 -1.27
N PRO A 138 -36.15 2.22 -0.34
CA PRO A 138 -35.93 0.79 -0.54
C PRO A 138 -37.06 0.02 -1.24
N ASN A 139 -38.31 0.45 -1.02
CA ASN A 139 -39.52 -0.14 -1.56
C ASN A 139 -39.87 0.32 -2.99
N GLN A 140 -39.18 1.34 -3.51
CA GLN A 140 -39.40 1.93 -4.84
C GLN A 140 -38.27 1.65 -5.82
N TYR A 141 -37.16 1.03 -5.39
CA TYR A 141 -36.18 0.51 -6.34
C TYR A 141 -36.81 -0.56 -7.22
N ALA A 142 -36.60 -0.44 -8.54
CA ALA A 142 -36.93 -1.50 -9.47
C ALA A 142 -36.23 -2.80 -9.01
N LYS A 143 -37.00 -3.86 -8.76
CA LYS A 143 -36.43 -5.18 -8.46
C LYS A 143 -35.62 -5.60 -9.67
N VAL A 144 -34.29 -5.54 -9.57
CA VAL A 144 -33.42 -6.10 -10.60
C VAL A 144 -33.73 -7.59 -10.65
N SER A 145 -34.31 -8.05 -11.76
CA SER A 145 -34.47 -9.49 -12.00
C SER A 145 -33.11 -10.13 -11.79
N LYS A 146 -33.04 -11.20 -10.99
CA LYS A 146 -31.81 -11.98 -10.75
C LYS A 146 -31.33 -12.59 -12.08
N GLY A 147 -30.72 -11.78 -12.94
CA GLY A 147 -29.96 -12.23 -14.09
C GLY A 147 -28.72 -12.92 -13.54
N LYS A 148 -28.60 -14.22 -13.79
CA LYS A 148 -27.33 -14.92 -13.62
C LYS A 148 -26.31 -14.19 -14.49
N TYR A 149 -25.33 -13.54 -13.88
CA TYR A 149 -24.15 -13.08 -14.57
C TYR A 149 -23.53 -14.31 -15.26
N LYS A 150 -23.42 -14.26 -16.59
CA LYS A 150 -22.65 -15.23 -17.39
C LYS A 150 -21.17 -14.89 -17.29
#